data_AF-A0A963XAV2-F1
#
_entry.id   AF-A0A963XAV2-F1
#
_cell.length_a   1.000
_cell.length_b   1.000
_cell.length_c   1.000
_cell.angle_alpha   90.00
_cell.angle_beta   90.00
_cell.angle_gamma   90.00
#
_symmetry.space_group_name_H-M   'P 1'
#
loop_
_entity.id
_entity.type
_entity.pdbx_description
1 polymer ?
#
loop_
_entity_poly.entity_id
_entity_poly.type
_entity_poly.pdbx_seq_one_letter_code
_entity_poly.pdbx_strand_id
1 'polypeptide(L)'
;EVVEVCMGAPALLKGEYMNDGGPGIDLFSMRQPLGVVAGITPFNFPAMIPLWKMAPALASGNAMILKPSERCPSTSLLLAELLQQAGLPDGVLQVVNGDKEVVDAILDHEVIQAVGFVGSTPIAQYIYGRAASNGKRAQCFGGAKNHMIIMPDADMDKAADALVGAGFGAAGERCMAISVAVPVGDKTADALIERLVPRIEKLKVGPYTAGEDVDYGPLITKASQDRVKGLITSGVNQGATLVTDGRDFSIQGYENGFFVGPTLFDNVTPEMDIYKEEIFGPVLSQVRAKTYEDALKLTMDNPYGNGTAIFTADGDTARDFASR
;
A
#
# COMPACT_ATOMS: atom_id res chain seq x y z
N GLU A 1 6.47 15.89 4.82
CA GLU A 1 6.59 14.41 5.04
C GLU A 1 6.30 14.03 6.50
N VAL A 2 6.07 12.75 6.85
CA VAL A 2 5.60 12.36 8.22
C VAL A 2 6.50 12.88 9.36
N VAL A 3 7.82 12.86 9.16
CA VAL A 3 8.81 13.30 10.16
C VAL A 3 8.63 14.78 10.47
N GLU A 4 8.43 15.59 9.43
CA GLU A 4 8.20 17.03 9.52
C GLU A 4 6.91 17.34 10.28
N VAL A 5 5.84 16.57 10.05
CA VAL A 5 4.61 16.68 10.84
C VAL A 5 4.88 16.40 12.32
N CYS A 6 5.68 15.37 12.62
CA CYS A 6 6.05 15.01 13.99
C CYS A 6 6.94 16.04 14.68
N MET A 7 7.66 16.91 13.96
CA MET A 7 8.35 18.05 14.57
C MET A 7 7.38 19.04 15.24
N GLY A 8 6.10 19.03 14.84
CA GLY A 8 5.01 19.75 15.49
C GLY A 8 4.44 19.08 16.75
N ALA A 9 5.07 18.01 17.27
CA ALA A 9 4.57 17.23 18.41
C ALA A 9 4.12 18.07 19.63
N PRO A 10 4.82 19.15 20.05
CA PRO A 10 4.35 19.98 21.18
C PRO A 10 2.93 20.53 20.99
N ALA A 11 2.55 20.86 19.75
CA ALA A 11 1.19 21.30 19.44
C ALA A 11 0.22 20.11 19.37
N LEU A 12 0.65 18.99 18.77
CA LEU A 12 -0.17 17.78 18.58
C LEU A 12 -0.47 17.03 19.89
N LEU A 13 0.36 17.19 20.92
CA LEU A 13 0.25 16.52 22.22
C LEU A 13 -0.50 17.34 23.28
N LYS A 14 -1.00 18.54 22.94
CA LYS A 14 -1.81 19.33 23.86
C LYS A 14 -3.01 18.52 24.36
N GLY A 15 -3.17 18.53 25.68
CA GLY A 15 -4.41 18.09 26.32
C GLY A 15 -5.48 19.17 26.27
N GLU A 16 -6.58 18.89 26.95
CA GLU A 16 -7.70 19.80 27.10
C GLU A 16 -7.82 20.23 28.56
N TYR A 17 -8.32 21.44 28.81
CA TYR A 17 -8.52 21.98 30.14
C TYR A 17 -9.90 22.62 30.22
N MET A 18 -10.64 22.31 31.28
CA MET A 18 -11.93 22.89 31.62
C MET A 18 -11.86 23.43 33.04
N ASN A 19 -11.90 24.77 33.16
CA ASN A 19 -12.04 25.45 34.43
C ASN A 19 -13.46 25.22 34.98
N ASP A 20 -13.59 24.92 36.27
CA ASP A 20 -14.87 24.71 36.94
C ASP A 20 -15.81 23.70 36.23
N GLY A 21 -15.29 22.52 35.89
CA GLY A 21 -16.12 21.39 35.43
C GLY A 21 -17.16 20.94 36.49
N GLY A 22 -16.89 21.29 37.76
CA GLY A 22 -17.86 21.40 38.85
C GLY A 22 -17.46 22.57 39.76
N PRO A 23 -18.26 22.93 40.78
CA PRO A 23 -17.95 24.08 41.65
C PRO A 23 -16.59 23.95 42.34
N GLY A 24 -15.59 24.74 41.91
CA GLY A 24 -14.22 24.70 42.44
C GLY A 24 -13.42 23.45 42.04
N ILE A 25 -13.80 22.79 40.93
CA ILE A 25 -13.14 21.57 40.43
C ILE A 25 -12.73 21.77 38.98
N ASP A 26 -11.42 21.77 38.74
CA ASP A 26 -10.85 21.78 37.41
C ASP A 26 -10.73 20.36 36.84
N LEU A 27 -10.95 20.24 35.52
CA LEU A 27 -10.77 19.01 34.77
C LEU A 27 -9.75 19.24 33.67
N PHE A 28 -8.83 18.30 33.51
CA PHE A 28 -7.86 18.34 32.41
C PHE A 28 -7.48 16.96 31.92
N SER A 29 -7.04 16.89 30.67
CA SER A 29 -6.51 15.68 30.05
C SER A 29 -5.05 15.86 29.68
N MET A 30 -4.31 14.76 29.61
CA MET A 30 -2.91 14.73 29.17
C MET A 30 -2.70 13.55 28.23
N ARG A 31 -1.95 13.77 27.15
CA ARG A 31 -1.48 12.70 26.27
C ARG A 31 -0.08 12.28 26.73
N GLN A 32 0.00 11.12 27.36
CA GLN A 32 1.25 10.57 27.88
C GLN A 32 1.73 9.38 27.03
N PRO A 33 3.05 9.10 27.01
CA PRO A 33 3.58 7.94 26.31
C PRO A 33 3.03 6.64 26.90
N LEU A 34 2.95 5.61 26.06
CA LEU A 34 2.58 4.25 26.46
C LEU A 34 3.77 3.52 27.11
N GLY A 35 5.00 3.83 26.73
CA GLY A 35 6.21 3.13 27.17
C GLY A 35 6.93 2.54 25.96
N VAL A 36 7.04 1.21 25.90
CA VAL A 36 7.63 0.51 24.74
C VAL A 36 6.53 0.14 23.75
N VAL A 37 6.72 0.51 22.48
CA VAL A 37 5.83 0.15 21.37
C VAL A 37 6.60 -0.56 20.27
N ALA A 38 5.91 -1.32 19.43
CA ALA A 38 6.52 -2.04 18.33
C ALA A 38 5.92 -1.69 16.97
N GLY A 39 6.78 -1.66 15.94
CA GLY A 39 6.38 -1.52 14.54
C GLY A 39 6.85 -2.71 13.73
N ILE A 40 5.96 -3.32 12.96
CA ILE A 40 6.27 -4.42 12.05
C ILE A 40 5.94 -3.95 10.63
N THR A 41 6.92 -3.98 9.72
CA THR A 41 6.81 -3.27 8.42
C THR A 41 7.12 -4.16 7.21
N PRO A 42 6.50 -3.89 6.04
CA PRO A 42 6.61 -4.72 4.85
C PRO A 42 7.82 -4.35 4.00
N PHE A 43 8.06 -5.10 2.92
CA PHE A 43 9.23 -4.92 2.06
C PHE A 43 9.12 -3.74 1.09
N ASN A 44 7.92 -3.39 0.67
CA ASN A 44 7.72 -2.53 -0.50
C ASN A 44 8.06 -1.05 -0.25
N PHE A 45 8.00 -0.60 1.01
CA PHE A 45 8.43 0.74 1.39
C PHE A 45 9.32 0.70 2.65
N PRO A 46 10.58 0.26 2.51
CA PRO A 46 11.48 -0.01 3.64
C PRO A 46 12.06 1.26 4.29
N ALA A 47 11.70 2.45 3.77
CA ALA A 47 11.96 3.74 4.40
C ALA A 47 10.67 4.36 4.93
N MET A 48 9.71 4.62 4.04
CA MET A 48 8.49 5.37 4.35
C MET A 48 7.67 4.72 5.47
N ILE A 49 7.41 3.41 5.41
CA ILE A 49 6.55 2.75 6.42
C ILE A 49 7.24 2.64 7.78
N PRO A 50 8.54 2.29 7.88
CA PRO A 50 9.30 2.46 9.11
C PRO A 50 9.19 3.88 9.70
N LEU A 51 9.34 4.92 8.88
CA LEU A 51 9.20 6.32 9.33
C LEU A 51 7.78 6.64 9.82
N TRP A 52 6.75 6.11 9.16
CA TRP A 52 5.35 6.23 9.63
C TRP A 52 5.13 5.63 11.01
N LYS A 53 5.96 4.66 11.43
CA LYS A 53 5.86 4.06 12.76
C LYS A 53 6.77 4.77 13.76
N MET A 54 8.06 4.95 13.45
CA MET A 54 9.04 5.47 14.41
C MET A 54 8.88 6.96 14.71
N ALA A 55 8.59 7.80 13.70
CA ALA A 55 8.52 9.24 13.92
C ALA A 55 7.44 9.63 14.95
N PRO A 56 6.16 9.21 14.81
CA PRO A 56 5.15 9.57 15.81
C PRO A 56 5.36 8.85 17.15
N ALA A 57 5.88 7.63 17.17
CA ALA A 57 6.15 6.89 18.41
C ALA A 57 7.20 7.62 19.27
N LEU A 58 8.34 7.96 18.67
CA LEU A 58 9.45 8.65 19.32
C LEU A 58 9.05 10.08 19.73
N ALA A 59 8.42 10.83 18.82
CA ALA A 59 7.98 12.20 19.11
C ALA A 59 6.91 12.29 20.22
N SER A 60 6.15 11.21 20.42
CA SER A 60 5.18 11.09 21.52
C SER A 60 5.79 10.57 22.82
N GLY A 61 7.12 10.40 22.88
CA GLY A 61 7.86 10.00 24.09
C GLY A 61 7.95 8.50 24.35
N ASN A 62 7.69 7.65 23.34
CA ASN A 62 7.81 6.19 23.48
C ASN A 62 9.20 5.71 23.06
N ALA A 63 9.65 4.60 23.65
CA ALA A 63 10.71 3.78 23.06
C ALA A 63 10.09 2.83 22.02
N MET A 64 10.84 2.50 20.98
CA MET A 64 10.34 1.70 19.86
C MET A 64 11.25 0.52 19.52
N ILE A 65 10.60 -0.64 19.33
CA ILE A 65 11.18 -1.80 18.65
C ILE A 65 10.63 -1.85 17.22
N LEU A 66 11.49 -1.74 16.22
CA LEU A 66 11.14 -1.90 14.82
C LEU A 66 11.59 -3.28 14.32
N LYS A 67 10.64 -4.05 13.79
CA LYS A 67 10.89 -5.25 12.99
C LYS A 67 10.63 -4.93 11.52
N PRO A 68 11.65 -4.68 10.70
CA PRO A 68 11.47 -4.45 9.27
C PRO A 68 11.34 -5.76 8.50
N SER A 69 11.00 -5.68 7.20
CA SER A 69 11.04 -6.87 6.35
C SER A 69 12.48 -7.37 6.20
N GLU A 70 12.65 -8.67 6.40
CA GLU A 70 13.90 -9.40 6.21
C GLU A 70 14.38 -9.42 4.75
N ARG A 71 13.51 -9.04 3.80
CA ARG A 71 13.83 -8.99 2.36
C ARG A 71 14.67 -7.76 1.98
N CYS A 72 14.61 -6.69 2.76
CA CYS A 72 15.29 -5.42 2.48
C CYS A 72 15.60 -4.64 3.77
N PRO A 73 16.36 -5.23 4.72
CA PRO A 73 16.51 -4.68 6.07
C PRO A 73 17.46 -3.47 6.16
N SER A 74 18.39 -3.34 5.21
CA SER A 74 19.48 -2.36 5.27
C SER A 74 19.00 -0.91 5.42
N THR A 75 17.90 -0.55 4.76
CA THR A 75 17.33 0.80 4.83
C THR A 75 16.89 1.17 6.25
N SER A 76 16.23 0.25 6.95
CA SER A 76 15.77 0.51 8.31
C SER A 76 16.91 0.55 9.32
N LEU A 77 17.97 -0.24 9.10
CA LEU A 77 19.20 -0.17 9.90
C LEU A 77 19.88 1.19 9.73
N LEU A 78 20.05 1.66 8.50
CA LEU A 78 20.64 2.97 8.22
C LEU A 78 19.81 4.11 8.83
N LEU A 79 18.48 4.05 8.77
CA LEU A 79 17.62 5.05 9.40
C LEU A 79 17.81 5.11 10.93
N ALA A 80 18.03 3.97 11.58
CA ALA A 80 18.31 3.93 13.01
C ALA A 80 19.66 4.56 13.36
N GLU A 81 20.71 4.29 12.57
CA GLU A 81 22.02 4.93 12.70
C GLU A 81 21.92 6.45 12.53
N LEU A 82 21.15 6.92 11.54
CA LEU A 82 20.93 8.36 11.31
C LEU A 82 20.19 9.02 12.47
N LEU A 83 19.21 8.35 13.08
CA LEU A 83 18.52 8.88 14.27
C LEU A 83 19.44 8.97 15.48
N GLN A 84 20.34 8.01 15.66
CA GLN A 84 21.36 8.07 16.71
C GLN A 84 22.31 9.25 16.47
N GLN A 85 22.78 9.45 15.23
CA GLN A 85 23.60 10.62 14.86
C GLN A 85 22.86 11.95 15.07
N ALA A 86 21.53 11.97 14.89
CA ALA A 86 20.69 13.13 15.16
C ALA A 86 20.48 13.42 16.67
N GLY A 87 21.02 12.57 17.55
CA GLY A 87 20.97 12.74 19.01
C GLY A 87 19.87 11.97 19.71
N LEU A 88 19.24 10.97 19.07
CA LEU A 88 18.32 10.07 19.75
C LEU A 88 19.10 9.25 20.81
N PRO A 89 18.64 9.22 22.09
CA PRO A 89 19.34 8.47 23.12
C PRO A 89 19.41 6.96 22.83
N ASP A 90 20.51 6.34 23.26
CA ASP A 90 20.75 4.91 23.07
C ASP A 90 19.61 4.07 23.66
N GLY A 91 19.18 3.06 22.90
CA GLY A 91 18.13 2.13 23.32
C GLY A 91 16.70 2.62 23.14
N VAL A 92 16.48 3.90 22.80
CA VAL A 92 15.12 4.43 22.54
C VAL A 92 14.55 3.90 21.23
N LEU A 93 15.39 3.67 20.21
CA LEU A 93 15.03 2.92 19.00
C LEU A 93 15.90 1.67 18.91
N GLN A 94 15.27 0.53 18.72
CA GLN A 94 15.93 -0.75 18.46
C GLN A 94 15.37 -1.35 17.16
N VAL A 95 16.25 -1.77 16.25
CA VAL A 95 15.86 -2.49 15.03
C VAL A 95 16.21 -3.96 15.21
N VAL A 96 15.20 -4.82 15.24
CA VAL A 96 15.35 -6.26 15.44
C VAL A 96 14.90 -6.97 14.17
N ASN A 97 15.87 -7.47 13.40
CA ASN A 97 15.57 -8.30 12.23
C ASN A 97 15.18 -9.71 12.65
N GLY A 98 14.40 -10.38 11.79
CA GLY A 98 13.96 -11.74 11.99
C GLY A 98 12.76 -12.05 11.13
N ASP A 99 12.05 -13.13 11.43
CA ASP A 99 10.85 -13.55 10.73
C ASP A 99 9.65 -13.59 11.69
N LYS A 100 8.79 -14.60 11.56
CA LYS A 100 7.65 -14.84 12.43
C LYS A 100 8.05 -15.00 13.90
N GLU A 101 9.20 -15.61 14.21
CA GLU A 101 9.56 -15.87 15.61
C GLU A 101 9.75 -14.55 16.39
N VAL A 102 10.40 -13.57 15.77
CA VAL A 102 10.55 -12.22 16.35
C VAL A 102 9.20 -11.50 16.45
N VAL A 103 8.32 -11.68 15.46
CA VAL A 103 6.96 -11.10 15.51
C VAL A 103 6.17 -11.69 16.68
N ASP A 104 6.17 -13.00 16.87
CA ASP A 104 5.47 -13.68 17.97
C ASP A 104 6.05 -13.24 19.32
N ALA A 105 7.38 -13.15 19.43
CA ALA A 105 8.04 -12.64 20.63
C ALA A 105 7.59 -11.19 20.97
N ILE A 106 7.51 -10.30 19.98
CA ILE A 106 6.99 -8.94 20.16
C ILE A 106 5.54 -8.96 20.67
N LEU A 107 4.70 -9.82 20.10
CA LEU A 107 3.28 -9.88 20.43
C LEU A 107 3.01 -10.43 21.83
N ASP A 108 3.87 -11.31 22.33
CA ASP A 108 3.73 -11.95 23.63
C ASP A 108 4.46 -11.18 24.75
N HIS A 109 5.46 -10.35 24.43
CA HIS A 109 6.23 -9.63 25.43
C HIS A 109 5.37 -8.63 26.25
N GLU A 110 5.34 -8.78 27.57
CA GLU A 110 4.44 -8.02 28.47
C GLU A 110 4.73 -6.52 28.52
N VAL A 111 6.00 -6.13 28.35
CA VAL A 111 6.41 -4.71 28.37
C VAL A 111 5.90 -3.92 27.15
N ILE A 112 5.66 -4.57 26.01
CA ILE A 112 5.25 -3.87 24.78
C ILE A 112 3.76 -3.52 24.89
N GLN A 113 3.43 -2.24 24.90
CA GLN A 113 2.07 -1.75 25.15
C GLN A 113 1.22 -1.59 23.88
N ALA A 114 1.86 -1.41 22.73
CA ALA A 114 1.16 -1.27 21.46
C ALA A 114 1.97 -1.82 20.27
N VAL A 115 1.25 -2.32 19.25
CA VAL A 115 1.83 -2.85 18.02
C VAL A 115 1.20 -2.17 16.80
N GLY A 116 2.04 -1.66 15.90
CA GLY A 116 1.64 -1.16 14.59
C GLY A 116 2.16 -2.05 13.47
N PHE A 117 1.27 -2.63 12.67
CA PHE A 117 1.61 -3.48 11.54
C PHE A 117 1.16 -2.88 10.21
N VAL A 118 1.95 -3.11 9.16
CA VAL A 118 1.52 -2.94 7.76
C VAL A 118 2.02 -4.15 6.97
N GLY A 119 1.15 -4.74 6.15
CA GLY A 119 1.48 -5.89 5.31
C GLY A 119 0.23 -6.55 4.74
N SER A 120 0.25 -7.86 4.48
CA SER A 120 -0.90 -8.55 3.90
C SER A 120 -2.05 -8.71 4.88
N THR A 121 -3.29 -8.76 4.37
CA THR A 121 -4.52 -8.90 5.17
C THR A 121 -4.51 -10.13 6.11
N PRO A 122 -4.10 -11.34 5.67
CA PRO A 122 -4.06 -12.50 6.57
C PRO A 122 -3.12 -12.30 7.77
N ILE A 123 -1.97 -11.65 7.55
CA ILE A 123 -1.00 -11.37 8.61
C ILE A 123 -1.49 -10.20 9.50
N ALA A 124 -2.14 -9.19 8.92
CA ALA A 124 -2.78 -8.12 9.68
C ALA A 124 -3.82 -8.66 10.66
N GLN A 125 -4.69 -9.57 10.21
CA GLN A 125 -5.70 -10.21 11.05
C GLN A 125 -5.06 -11.02 12.19
N TYR A 126 -4.03 -11.81 11.87
CA TYR A 126 -3.28 -12.59 12.86
C TYR A 126 -2.65 -11.71 13.95
N ILE A 127 -1.92 -10.67 13.54
CA ILE A 127 -1.24 -9.75 14.46
C ILE A 127 -2.26 -8.99 15.31
N TYR A 128 -3.32 -8.46 14.69
CA TYR A 128 -4.38 -7.74 15.40
C TYR A 128 -5.04 -8.62 16.46
N GLY A 129 -5.41 -9.85 16.09
CA GLY A 129 -6.02 -10.82 17.00
C GLY A 129 -5.10 -11.17 18.18
N ARG A 130 -3.86 -11.57 17.92
CA ARG A 130 -2.91 -11.97 18.99
C ARG A 130 -2.52 -10.80 19.89
N ALA A 131 -2.29 -9.61 19.33
CA ALA A 131 -2.00 -8.41 20.12
C ALA A 131 -3.15 -8.09 21.08
N ALA A 132 -4.40 -8.12 20.58
CA ALA A 132 -5.59 -7.85 21.39
C ALA A 132 -5.82 -8.92 22.47
N SER A 133 -5.63 -10.21 22.14
CA SER A 133 -5.70 -11.30 23.14
C SER A 133 -4.66 -11.17 24.26
N ASN A 134 -3.51 -10.55 23.97
CA ASN A 134 -2.48 -10.23 24.95
C ASN A 134 -2.65 -8.83 25.61
N GLY A 135 -3.81 -8.20 25.45
CA GLY A 135 -4.14 -6.92 26.11
C GLY A 135 -3.46 -5.68 25.53
N LYS A 136 -2.79 -5.79 24.37
CA LYS A 136 -2.06 -4.68 23.74
C LYS A 136 -2.98 -3.87 22.82
N ARG A 137 -2.69 -2.57 22.66
CA ARG A 137 -3.31 -1.77 21.58
C ARG A 137 -2.72 -2.19 20.23
N ALA A 138 -3.55 -2.29 19.19
CA ALA A 138 -3.07 -2.69 17.87
C ALA A 138 -3.67 -1.83 16.77
N GLN A 139 -2.84 -1.50 15.78
CA GLN A 139 -3.28 -0.98 14.48
C GLN A 139 -2.63 -1.81 13.38
N CYS A 140 -3.43 -2.40 12.50
CA CYS A 140 -2.94 -3.31 11.46
C CYS A 140 -3.55 -2.90 10.12
N PHE A 141 -2.69 -2.61 9.15
CA PHE A 141 -3.09 -2.24 7.79
C PHE A 141 -2.79 -3.40 6.85
N GLY A 142 -3.81 -3.84 6.10
CA GLY A 142 -3.79 -5.01 5.24
C GLY A 142 -3.46 -4.72 3.77
N GLY A 143 -3.76 -5.72 2.93
CA GLY A 143 -3.63 -5.64 1.48
C GLY A 143 -4.76 -4.83 0.82
N ALA A 144 -4.70 -4.74 -0.50
CA ALA A 144 -5.60 -3.90 -1.26
C ALA A 144 -5.99 -4.49 -2.62
N LYS A 145 -7.08 -3.96 -3.17
CA LYS A 145 -7.46 -4.09 -4.57
C LYS A 145 -8.09 -2.79 -5.00
N ASN A 146 -7.29 -1.77 -5.31
CA ASN A 146 -7.84 -0.43 -5.52
C ASN A 146 -8.43 -0.29 -6.93
N HIS A 147 -9.60 0.34 -6.99
CA HIS A 147 -10.35 0.61 -8.20
C HIS A 147 -10.18 2.07 -8.62
N MET A 148 -10.16 2.31 -9.92
CA MET A 148 -10.31 3.63 -10.50
C MET A 148 -11.52 3.61 -11.43
N ILE A 149 -12.56 4.37 -11.10
CA ILE A 149 -13.73 4.56 -11.98
C ILE A 149 -13.40 5.62 -13.02
N ILE A 150 -13.67 5.34 -14.29
CA ILE A 150 -13.46 6.29 -15.39
C ILE A 150 -14.82 6.56 -16.03
N MET A 151 -15.34 7.77 -15.80
CA MET A 151 -16.63 8.19 -16.33
C MET A 151 -16.52 8.61 -17.80
N PRO A 152 -17.63 8.59 -18.59
CA PRO A 152 -17.60 8.95 -20.00
C PRO A 152 -17.16 10.40 -20.28
N ASP A 153 -17.27 11.28 -19.29
CA ASP A 153 -16.89 12.69 -19.34
C ASP A 153 -15.45 12.94 -18.85
N ALA A 154 -14.72 11.89 -18.46
CA ALA A 154 -13.34 11.99 -18.01
C ALA A 154 -12.39 12.49 -19.11
N ASP A 155 -11.38 13.24 -18.70
CA ASP A 155 -10.19 13.47 -19.53
C ASP A 155 -9.42 12.14 -19.67
N MET A 156 -9.63 11.47 -20.80
CA MET A 156 -9.13 10.11 -21.01
C MET A 156 -7.60 10.04 -21.06
N ASP A 157 -6.92 11.08 -21.56
CA ASP A 157 -5.45 11.09 -21.59
C ASP A 157 -4.88 11.21 -20.18
N LYS A 158 -5.45 12.07 -19.34
CA LYS A 158 -5.06 12.16 -17.92
C LYS A 158 -5.35 10.88 -17.15
N ALA A 159 -6.51 10.24 -17.40
CA ALA A 159 -6.86 8.97 -16.76
C ALA A 159 -5.87 7.86 -17.14
N ALA A 160 -5.51 7.76 -18.43
CA ALA A 160 -4.54 6.79 -18.92
C ALA A 160 -3.13 7.05 -18.34
N ASP A 161 -2.66 8.31 -18.31
CA ASP A 161 -1.37 8.67 -17.72
C ASP A 161 -1.30 8.31 -16.22
N ALA A 162 -2.38 8.61 -15.48
CA ALA A 162 -2.48 8.28 -14.06
C ALA A 162 -2.49 6.76 -13.82
N LEU A 163 -3.22 6.00 -14.64
CA LEU A 163 -3.27 4.53 -14.55
C LEU A 163 -1.91 3.89 -14.79
N VAL A 164 -1.12 4.41 -15.73
CA VAL A 164 0.22 3.88 -15.99
C VAL A 164 1.12 4.02 -14.76
N GLY A 165 1.18 5.22 -14.18
CA GLY A 165 1.98 5.45 -12.97
C GLY A 165 1.45 4.70 -11.74
N ALA A 166 0.12 4.63 -11.57
CA ALA A 166 -0.50 3.99 -10.42
C ALA A 166 -0.52 2.46 -10.50
N GLY A 167 -0.61 1.88 -11.70
CA GLY A 167 -0.67 0.44 -11.92
C GLY A 167 0.69 -0.24 -12.04
N PHE A 168 1.67 0.42 -12.69
CA PHE A 168 2.98 -0.18 -12.96
C PHE A 168 4.12 0.40 -12.13
N GLY A 169 3.98 1.60 -11.58
CA GLY A 169 5.00 2.23 -10.74
C GLY A 169 5.41 1.34 -9.56
N ALA A 170 6.71 1.24 -9.29
CA ALA A 170 7.31 0.27 -8.36
C ALA A 170 6.86 -1.18 -8.62
N ALA A 171 6.77 -1.57 -9.90
CA ALA A 171 6.34 -2.88 -10.37
C ALA A 171 4.96 -3.30 -9.84
N GLY A 172 4.08 -2.35 -9.49
CA GLY A 172 2.78 -2.63 -8.89
C GLY A 172 2.85 -3.20 -7.45
N GLU A 173 4.03 -3.29 -6.82
CA GLU A 173 4.21 -3.76 -5.43
C GLU A 173 3.81 -2.69 -4.41
N ARG A 174 2.62 -2.09 -4.56
CA ARG A 174 2.13 -0.99 -3.70
C ARG A 174 0.72 -1.30 -3.22
N CYS A 175 0.46 -1.15 -1.92
CA CYS A 175 -0.90 -1.26 -1.38
C CYS A 175 -1.84 -0.15 -1.92
N MET A 176 -1.29 0.94 -2.45
CA MET A 176 -2.03 2.02 -3.13
C MET A 176 -1.97 1.92 -4.67
N ALA A 177 -1.46 0.81 -5.24
CA ALA A 177 -1.50 0.61 -6.69
C ALA A 177 -2.96 0.52 -7.17
N ILE A 178 -3.28 1.18 -8.27
CA ILE A 178 -4.55 0.96 -8.96
C ILE A 178 -4.39 -0.31 -9.79
N SER A 179 -5.10 -1.36 -9.39
CA SER A 179 -5.02 -2.67 -10.06
C SER A 179 -6.29 -3.01 -10.86
N VAL A 180 -7.35 -2.21 -10.68
CA VAL A 180 -8.61 -2.37 -11.40
C VAL A 180 -9.03 -1.03 -12.01
N ALA A 181 -9.08 -0.95 -13.34
CA ALA A 181 -9.71 0.14 -14.05
C ALA A 181 -11.19 -0.22 -14.32
N VAL A 182 -12.10 0.70 -14.00
CA VAL A 182 -13.56 0.51 -14.14
C VAL A 182 -14.13 1.60 -15.04
N PRO A 183 -13.88 1.54 -16.37
CA PRO A 183 -14.54 2.43 -17.31
C PRO A 183 -16.05 2.18 -17.35
N VAL A 184 -16.83 3.25 -17.34
CA VAL A 184 -18.30 3.21 -17.44
C VAL A 184 -18.72 3.38 -18.90
N GLY A 185 -19.31 2.34 -19.45
CA GLY A 185 -19.74 2.23 -20.84
C GLY A 185 -18.65 1.71 -21.78
N ASP A 186 -19.06 0.88 -22.75
CA ASP A 186 -18.13 0.19 -23.66
C ASP A 186 -17.25 1.16 -24.47
N LYS A 187 -17.81 2.30 -24.91
CA LYS A 187 -17.04 3.33 -25.63
C LYS A 187 -15.90 3.90 -24.79
N THR A 188 -16.15 4.13 -23.50
CA THR A 188 -15.16 4.63 -22.55
C THR A 188 -14.06 3.59 -22.35
N ALA A 189 -14.45 2.32 -22.24
CA ALA A 189 -13.53 1.20 -22.06
C ALA A 189 -12.62 0.98 -23.28
N ASP A 190 -13.19 1.01 -24.49
CA ASP A 190 -12.41 0.88 -25.73
C ASP A 190 -11.43 2.05 -25.89
N ALA A 191 -11.91 3.28 -25.67
CA ALA A 191 -11.08 4.48 -25.76
C ALA A 191 -9.94 4.51 -24.72
N LEU A 192 -10.15 3.87 -23.56
CA LEU A 192 -9.14 3.73 -22.51
C LEU A 192 -8.05 2.73 -22.94
N ILE A 193 -8.42 1.56 -23.46
CA ILE A 193 -7.47 0.57 -24.01
C ILE A 193 -6.61 1.18 -25.11
N GLU A 194 -7.22 1.90 -26.06
CA GLU A 194 -6.51 2.58 -27.16
C GLU A 194 -5.41 3.53 -26.67
N ARG A 195 -5.60 4.17 -25.50
CA ARG A 195 -4.63 5.10 -24.91
C ARG A 195 -3.63 4.42 -23.99
N LEU A 196 -4.02 3.34 -23.32
CA LEU A 196 -3.16 2.60 -22.39
C LEU A 196 -2.10 1.79 -23.11
N VAL A 197 -2.48 1.02 -24.14
CA VAL A 197 -1.55 0.12 -24.86
C VAL A 197 -0.26 0.82 -25.30
N PRO A 198 -0.29 1.95 -26.06
CA PRO A 198 0.94 2.59 -26.51
C PRO A 198 1.76 3.24 -25.39
N ARG A 199 1.17 3.48 -24.21
CA ARG A 199 1.90 3.99 -23.03
C ARG A 199 2.55 2.83 -22.27
N ILE A 200 1.85 1.72 -22.15
CA ILE A 200 2.34 0.48 -21.53
C ILE A 200 3.54 -0.07 -22.30
N GLU A 201 3.46 -0.11 -23.63
CA GLU A 201 4.56 -0.59 -24.49
C GLU A 201 5.83 0.28 -24.41
N LYS A 202 5.70 1.53 -23.96
CA LYS A 202 6.84 2.45 -23.78
C LYS A 202 7.53 2.30 -22.43
N LEU A 203 6.95 1.54 -21.49
CA LEU A 203 7.52 1.37 -20.16
C LEU A 203 8.89 0.69 -20.22
N LYS A 204 9.87 1.32 -19.62
CA LYS A 204 11.24 0.85 -19.49
C LYS A 204 11.39 0.09 -18.17
N VAL A 205 11.40 -1.24 -18.29
CA VAL A 205 11.65 -2.13 -17.16
C VAL A 205 13.15 -2.42 -17.10
N GLY A 206 13.77 -2.23 -15.93
CA GLY A 206 15.22 -2.33 -15.81
C GLY A 206 15.74 -2.42 -14.38
N PRO A 207 17.01 -2.82 -14.19
CA PRO A 207 17.65 -2.71 -12.89
C PRO A 207 17.79 -1.23 -12.48
N TYR A 208 17.91 -0.96 -11.18
CA TYR A 208 18.10 0.40 -10.67
C TYR A 208 19.40 1.08 -11.15
N THR A 209 20.32 0.32 -11.77
CA THR A 209 21.59 0.79 -12.33
C THR A 209 21.52 1.14 -13.82
N ALA A 210 20.40 0.88 -14.51
CA ALA A 210 20.30 1.06 -15.97
C ALA A 210 20.08 2.51 -16.42
N GLY A 211 19.76 3.44 -15.52
CA GLY A 211 19.56 4.85 -15.84
C GLY A 211 18.43 5.48 -15.04
N GLU A 212 18.27 6.80 -15.18
CA GLU A 212 17.18 7.57 -14.55
C GLU A 212 15.86 7.47 -15.32
N ASP A 213 15.88 6.88 -16.52
CA ASP A 213 14.72 6.70 -17.40
C ASP A 213 14.05 5.32 -17.24
N VAL A 214 14.45 4.53 -16.22
CA VAL A 214 13.78 3.27 -15.86
C VAL A 214 12.49 3.58 -15.12
N ASP A 215 11.36 3.07 -15.62
CA ASP A 215 10.04 3.29 -15.03
C ASP A 215 9.82 2.41 -13.79
N TYR A 216 10.25 1.14 -13.82
CA TYR A 216 10.23 0.26 -12.65
C TYR A 216 11.20 -0.94 -12.76
N GLY A 217 11.45 -1.55 -11.60
CA GLY A 217 12.42 -2.64 -11.43
C GLY A 217 11.81 -4.05 -11.32
N PRO A 218 12.59 -5.04 -10.86
CA PRO A 218 12.09 -6.39 -10.65
C PRO A 218 11.17 -6.47 -9.43
N LEU A 219 10.41 -7.57 -9.33
CA LEU A 219 9.68 -7.92 -8.11
C LEU A 219 10.65 -8.35 -6.99
N ILE A 220 10.18 -8.33 -5.74
CA ILE A 220 11.06 -8.56 -4.59
C ILE A 220 11.70 -9.96 -4.53
N THR A 221 11.01 -11.01 -5.01
CA THR A 221 11.51 -12.39 -4.94
C THR A 221 11.04 -13.24 -6.13
N LYS A 222 11.73 -14.36 -6.36
CA LYS A 222 11.30 -15.39 -7.31
C LYS A 222 9.89 -15.92 -7.01
N ALA A 223 9.56 -16.14 -5.73
CA ALA A 223 8.22 -16.58 -5.35
C ALA A 223 7.13 -15.55 -5.70
N SER A 224 7.42 -14.24 -5.57
CA SER A 224 6.53 -13.17 -6.04
C SER A 224 6.36 -13.23 -7.55
N GLN A 225 7.45 -13.39 -8.31
CA GLN A 225 7.43 -13.54 -9.77
C GLN A 225 6.56 -14.72 -10.21
N ASP A 226 6.75 -15.89 -9.60
CA ASP A 226 6.01 -17.10 -9.96
C ASP A 226 4.52 -16.97 -9.63
N ARG A 227 4.19 -16.36 -8.48
CA ARG A 227 2.80 -16.06 -8.12
C ARG A 227 2.13 -15.11 -9.13
N VAL A 228 2.80 -14.02 -9.49
CA VAL A 228 2.26 -13.04 -10.46
C VAL A 228 2.04 -13.69 -11.81
N LYS A 229 3.02 -14.45 -12.33
CA LYS A 229 2.87 -15.20 -13.60
C LYS A 229 1.75 -16.24 -13.54
N GLY A 230 1.58 -16.89 -12.39
CA GLY A 230 0.48 -17.82 -12.11
C GLY A 230 -0.89 -17.15 -12.22
N LEU A 231 -1.05 -15.97 -11.60
CA LEU A 231 -2.30 -15.19 -11.66
C LEU A 231 -2.59 -14.67 -13.07
N ILE A 232 -1.58 -14.19 -13.80
CA ILE A 232 -1.77 -13.82 -15.22
C ILE A 232 -2.29 -15.05 -16.01
N THR A 233 -1.70 -16.22 -15.77
CA THR A 233 -2.14 -17.45 -16.44
C THR A 233 -3.58 -17.84 -16.03
N SER A 234 -3.98 -17.68 -14.76
CA SER A 234 -5.36 -17.95 -14.34
C SER A 234 -6.35 -16.99 -14.99
N GLY A 235 -6.00 -15.71 -15.15
CA GLY A 235 -6.82 -14.73 -15.87
C GLY A 235 -7.14 -15.15 -17.29
N VAL A 236 -6.12 -15.61 -18.05
CA VAL A 236 -6.31 -16.16 -19.40
C VAL A 236 -7.23 -17.38 -19.37
N ASN A 237 -6.97 -18.33 -18.46
CA ASN A 237 -7.75 -19.57 -18.35
C ASN A 237 -9.22 -19.32 -17.94
N GLN A 238 -9.49 -18.22 -17.23
CA GLN A 238 -10.83 -17.82 -16.80
C GLN A 238 -11.57 -16.97 -17.86
N GLY A 239 -10.93 -16.70 -19.00
CA GLY A 239 -11.57 -16.03 -20.14
C GLY A 239 -11.37 -14.53 -20.24
N ALA A 240 -10.50 -13.94 -19.41
CA ALA A 240 -10.10 -12.55 -19.58
C ALA A 240 -9.32 -12.37 -20.90
N THR A 241 -9.47 -11.22 -21.53
CA THR A 241 -8.71 -10.87 -22.73
C THR A 241 -7.35 -10.32 -22.32
N LEU A 242 -6.28 -11.05 -22.64
CA LEU A 242 -4.91 -10.57 -22.40
C LEU A 242 -4.49 -9.61 -23.51
N VAL A 243 -4.47 -8.31 -23.21
CA VAL A 243 -4.18 -7.24 -24.17
C VAL A 243 -2.67 -7.04 -24.34
N THR A 244 -1.93 -7.02 -23.23
CA THR A 244 -0.45 -7.04 -23.24
C THR A 244 0.05 -8.16 -22.34
N ASP A 245 1.03 -8.94 -22.80
CA ASP A 245 1.57 -10.08 -22.06
C ASP A 245 3.00 -9.80 -21.58
N GLY A 246 3.16 -9.60 -20.27
CA GLY A 246 4.46 -9.39 -19.64
C GLY A 246 5.14 -10.65 -19.10
N ARG A 247 4.56 -11.85 -19.28
CA ARG A 247 5.06 -13.08 -18.61
C ARG A 247 6.44 -13.50 -19.07
N ASP A 248 6.74 -13.33 -20.36
CA ASP A 248 8.00 -13.76 -20.97
C ASP A 248 9.03 -12.64 -21.11
N PHE A 249 8.77 -11.50 -20.45
CA PHE A 249 9.70 -10.38 -20.43
C PHE A 249 11.05 -10.80 -19.82
N SER A 250 12.13 -10.50 -20.53
CA SER A 250 13.50 -10.78 -20.11
C SER A 250 14.42 -9.64 -20.57
N ILE A 251 15.49 -9.42 -19.81
CA ILE A 251 16.50 -8.40 -20.07
C ILE A 251 17.85 -9.11 -20.19
N GLN A 252 18.60 -8.80 -21.26
CA GLN A 252 19.93 -9.34 -21.47
C GLN A 252 20.85 -9.01 -20.28
N GLY A 253 21.55 -10.03 -19.76
CA GLY A 253 22.44 -9.92 -18.60
C GLY A 253 21.72 -9.98 -17.25
N TYR A 254 20.39 -10.06 -17.24
CA TYR A 254 19.56 -10.16 -16.05
C TYR A 254 18.53 -11.31 -16.16
N GLU A 255 18.88 -12.38 -16.86
CA GLU A 255 17.99 -13.52 -17.15
C GLU A 255 17.48 -14.21 -15.87
N ASN A 256 18.26 -14.15 -14.80
CA ASN A 256 17.90 -14.69 -13.49
C ASN A 256 17.20 -13.67 -12.57
N GLY A 257 16.93 -12.46 -13.06
CA GLY A 257 16.22 -11.42 -12.33
C GLY A 257 14.73 -11.72 -12.21
N PHE A 258 14.09 -11.17 -11.18
CA PHE A 258 12.67 -11.39 -10.88
C PHE A 258 11.75 -10.44 -11.67
N PHE A 259 12.07 -10.21 -12.94
CA PHE A 259 11.35 -9.27 -13.79
C PHE A 259 10.03 -9.86 -14.28
N VAL A 260 9.02 -9.01 -14.36
CA VAL A 260 7.74 -9.26 -15.04
C VAL A 260 7.42 -8.00 -15.83
N GLY A 261 7.07 -8.15 -17.11
CA GLY A 261 6.69 -7.03 -17.96
C GLY A 261 5.29 -6.51 -17.64
N PRO A 262 4.93 -5.32 -18.16
CA PRO A 262 3.63 -4.72 -17.86
C PRO A 262 2.51 -5.48 -18.57
N THR A 263 1.52 -5.92 -17.80
CA THR A 263 0.43 -6.77 -18.26
C THR A 263 -0.91 -6.05 -18.12
N LEU A 264 -1.72 -6.06 -19.18
CA LEU A 264 -3.06 -5.48 -19.20
C LEU A 264 -4.07 -6.55 -19.59
N PHE A 265 -5.10 -6.70 -18.75
CA PHE A 265 -6.30 -7.49 -19.06
C PHE A 265 -7.48 -6.58 -19.37
N ASP A 266 -8.31 -7.03 -20.31
CA ASP A 266 -9.65 -6.52 -20.56
C ASP A 266 -10.69 -7.64 -20.38
N ASN A 267 -11.97 -7.25 -20.28
CA ASN A 267 -13.09 -8.16 -20.04
C ASN A 267 -12.93 -9.00 -18.76
N VAL A 268 -12.33 -8.41 -17.72
CA VAL A 268 -12.23 -9.04 -16.40
C VAL A 268 -13.59 -8.98 -15.71
N THR A 269 -13.96 -10.07 -15.04
CA THR A 269 -15.20 -10.14 -14.24
C THR A 269 -14.91 -10.33 -12.75
N PRO A 270 -15.86 -9.97 -11.85
CA PRO A 270 -15.67 -10.11 -10.41
C PRO A 270 -15.42 -11.54 -9.90
N GLU A 271 -15.75 -12.55 -10.71
CA GLU A 271 -15.59 -13.96 -10.39
C GLU A 271 -14.16 -14.48 -10.64
N MET A 272 -13.32 -13.72 -11.33
CA MET A 272 -11.96 -14.13 -11.69
C MET A 272 -10.97 -13.92 -10.54
N ASP A 273 -9.94 -14.77 -10.47
CA ASP A 273 -8.91 -14.68 -9.43
C ASP A 273 -8.08 -13.39 -9.56
N ILE A 274 -7.81 -12.98 -10.80
CA ILE A 274 -7.14 -11.70 -11.09
C ILE A 274 -7.96 -10.47 -10.68
N TYR A 275 -9.24 -10.62 -10.34
CA TYR A 275 -10.06 -9.59 -9.71
C TYR A 275 -10.07 -9.74 -8.19
N LYS A 276 -10.33 -10.94 -7.66
CA LYS A 276 -10.49 -11.18 -6.22
C LYS A 276 -9.21 -11.05 -5.43
N GLU A 277 -8.08 -11.46 -5.99
CA GLU A 277 -6.80 -11.47 -5.29
C GLU A 277 -6.00 -10.19 -5.52
N GLU A 278 -5.31 -9.74 -4.49
CA GLU A 278 -4.24 -8.75 -4.62
C GLU A 278 -3.07 -9.38 -5.40
N ILE A 279 -2.82 -8.92 -6.63
CA ILE A 279 -1.76 -9.48 -7.49
C ILE A 279 -0.38 -9.05 -6.98
N PHE A 280 -0.25 -7.78 -6.58
CA PHE A 280 1.00 -7.18 -6.11
C PHE A 280 2.14 -7.32 -7.13
N GLY A 281 1.84 -6.93 -8.38
CA GLY A 281 2.74 -6.99 -9.52
C GLY A 281 2.25 -6.06 -10.64
N PRO A 282 2.99 -5.93 -11.76
CA PRO A 282 2.71 -4.95 -12.81
C PRO A 282 1.57 -5.43 -13.73
N VAL A 283 0.37 -5.62 -13.15
CA VAL A 283 -0.81 -6.16 -13.81
C VAL A 283 -2.01 -5.25 -13.55
N LEU A 284 -2.59 -4.73 -14.63
CA LEU A 284 -3.82 -3.92 -14.60
C LEU A 284 -4.99 -4.72 -15.18
N SER A 285 -6.10 -4.78 -14.44
CA SER A 285 -7.33 -5.44 -14.87
C SER A 285 -8.39 -4.41 -15.24
N GLN A 286 -8.95 -4.46 -16.44
CA GLN A 286 -10.09 -3.63 -16.83
C GLN A 286 -11.41 -4.39 -16.66
N VAL A 287 -12.33 -3.81 -15.88
CA VAL A 287 -13.70 -4.29 -15.65
C VAL A 287 -14.67 -3.29 -16.27
N ARG A 288 -15.41 -3.71 -17.29
CA ARG A 288 -16.35 -2.85 -18.01
C ARG A 288 -17.66 -2.72 -17.25
N ALA A 289 -17.93 -1.55 -16.68
CA ALA A 289 -19.19 -1.27 -16.00
C ALA A 289 -20.21 -0.65 -16.98
N LYS A 290 -21.51 -0.98 -16.83
CA LYS A 290 -22.55 -0.41 -17.70
C LYS A 290 -23.00 0.97 -17.22
N THR A 291 -23.09 1.15 -15.92
CA THR A 291 -23.53 2.38 -15.27
C THR A 291 -22.59 2.81 -14.15
N TYR A 292 -22.72 4.05 -13.71
CA TYR A 292 -22.02 4.57 -12.54
C TYR A 292 -22.31 3.74 -11.28
N GLU A 293 -23.58 3.37 -11.05
CA GLU A 293 -23.97 2.55 -9.90
C GLU A 293 -23.35 1.16 -9.92
N ASP A 294 -23.22 0.53 -11.10
CA ASP A 294 -22.51 -0.75 -11.23
C ASP A 294 -21.03 -0.59 -10.86
N ALA A 295 -20.38 0.50 -11.31
CA ALA A 295 -18.98 0.77 -11.02
C ALA A 295 -18.73 1.07 -9.54
N LEU A 296 -19.61 1.86 -8.92
CA LEU A 296 -19.57 2.15 -7.49
C LEU A 296 -19.79 0.87 -6.69
N LYS A 297 -20.75 0.03 -7.07
CA LYS A 297 -21.00 -1.26 -6.42
C LYS A 297 -19.77 -2.17 -6.41
N LEU A 298 -19.00 -2.22 -7.49
CA LEU A 298 -17.75 -2.99 -7.54
C LEU A 298 -16.73 -2.53 -6.49
N THR A 299 -16.66 -1.22 -6.24
CA THR A 299 -15.79 -0.63 -5.23
C THR A 299 -16.33 -0.92 -3.82
N MET A 300 -17.64 -0.79 -3.60
CA MET A 300 -18.29 -0.98 -2.30
C MET A 300 -18.35 -2.43 -1.82
N ASP A 301 -18.50 -3.38 -2.74
CA ASP A 301 -18.54 -4.81 -2.43
C ASP A 301 -17.12 -5.41 -2.30
N ASN A 302 -16.08 -4.63 -2.59
CA ASN A 302 -14.70 -5.09 -2.53
C ASN A 302 -14.36 -5.52 -1.08
N PRO A 303 -13.88 -6.76 -0.86
CA PRO A 303 -13.44 -7.17 0.48
C PRO A 303 -12.24 -6.37 0.99
N TYR A 304 -11.54 -5.67 0.10
CA TYR A 304 -10.55 -4.65 0.43
C TYR A 304 -11.17 -3.26 0.40
N GLY A 305 -10.60 -2.32 1.15
CA GLY A 305 -11.09 -0.93 1.20
C GLY A 305 -9.98 0.07 1.49
N ASN A 306 -8.82 -0.08 0.83
CA ASN A 306 -7.64 0.75 1.12
C ASN A 306 -7.69 2.10 0.40
N GLY A 307 -7.92 2.11 -0.91
CA GLY A 307 -8.04 3.33 -1.71
C GLY A 307 -8.91 3.13 -2.94
N THR A 308 -9.44 4.23 -3.45
CA THR A 308 -10.22 4.29 -4.68
C THR A 308 -10.07 5.65 -5.35
N ALA A 309 -10.40 5.74 -6.63
CA ALA A 309 -10.36 6.98 -7.39
C ALA A 309 -11.52 7.05 -8.39
N ILE A 310 -11.91 8.27 -8.75
CA ILE A 310 -12.82 8.54 -9.85
C ILE A 310 -12.24 9.63 -10.75
N PHE A 311 -12.29 9.41 -12.06
CA PHE A 311 -12.03 10.41 -13.08
C PHE A 311 -13.36 10.81 -13.70
N THR A 312 -13.74 12.08 -13.51
CA THR A 312 -14.96 12.71 -14.05
C THR A 312 -14.77 14.22 -14.07
N ALA A 313 -15.47 14.92 -14.96
CA ALA A 313 -15.56 16.38 -14.96
C ALA A 313 -16.81 16.87 -14.22
N ASP A 314 -17.73 15.97 -13.87
CA ASP A 314 -18.98 16.26 -13.20
C ASP A 314 -18.84 16.32 -11.67
N GLY A 315 -19.23 17.46 -11.09
CA GLY A 315 -19.08 17.72 -9.66
C GLY A 315 -20.08 16.94 -8.79
N ASP A 316 -21.26 16.60 -9.32
CA ASP A 316 -22.26 15.83 -8.59
C ASP A 316 -21.80 14.38 -8.42
N THR A 317 -21.34 13.77 -9.53
CA THR A 317 -20.74 12.44 -9.57
C THR A 317 -19.53 12.34 -8.65
N ALA A 318 -18.62 13.33 -8.68
CA ALA A 318 -17.46 13.35 -7.79
C ALA A 318 -17.85 13.40 -6.30
N ARG A 319 -18.86 14.21 -5.96
CA ARG A 319 -19.35 14.34 -4.57
C ARG A 319 -20.05 13.08 -4.10
N ASP A 320 -20.93 12.51 -4.92
CA ASP A 320 -21.66 11.28 -4.58
C ASP A 320 -20.69 10.12 -4.36
N PHE A 321 -19.73 9.94 -5.28
CA PHE A 321 -18.69 8.91 -5.18
C PHE A 321 -17.85 9.04 -3.92
N ALA A 322 -17.40 10.26 -3.58
CA ALA A 322 -16.57 10.48 -2.41
C ALA A 322 -17.35 10.33 -1.09
N SER A 323 -18.67 10.48 -1.12
CA SER A 323 -19.52 10.45 0.07
C SER A 323 -20.00 9.05 0.46
N ARG A 324 -20.05 8.12 -0.49
CA ARG A 324 -20.62 6.77 -0.31
C ARG A 324 -19.51 5.74 -0.18
#